data_AF-A0A936M8I7-F1
#
_entry.id   AF-A0A936M8I7-F1
#
_cell.length_a   1.000
_cell.length_b   1.000
_cell.length_c   1.000
_cell.angle_alpha   90.00
_cell.angle_beta   90.00
_cell.angle_gamma   90.00
#
_symmetry.space_group_name_H-M   'P 1'
#
loop_
_entity.id
_entity.type
_entity.pdbx_description
1 polymer ?
#
loop_
_entity_poly.entity_id
_entity_poly.type
_entity_poly.pdbx_seq_one_letter_code
_entity_poly.pdbx_strand_id
1 'polypeptide(L)'
;MARRKNNKAIASRTTTTTHGMRFQEYLTQENVSIALSILALIVSILSPVVAYFFLVPQMQEFRNRPRLGLEVLVSTEVVPAISNVTDSVPYTFTHRHFAITNLGSLPAKNVQVVFQYTTLSDGELPPTDIAAKPPIGLDARLRGTNIEITLQTPIAPDETVFLTPKLIPDEAWVFTEYGERQSILLTGDTGRQPKPSRRLIVEPVK
;
A
#
# COMPACT_ATOMS: atom_id res chain seq x y z
N MET A 1 50.79 53.74 -80.44
CA MET A 1 49.47 53.30 -79.91
C MET A 1 49.05 52.09 -80.76
N ALA A 2 48.60 50.93 -80.30
CA ALA A 2 48.05 50.49 -79.02
C ALA A 2 48.41 48.99 -78.74
N ARG A 3 48.12 48.57 -77.51
CA ARG A 3 48.61 47.38 -76.80
C ARG A 3 47.94 46.05 -77.20
N ARG A 4 48.73 44.96 -77.09
CA ARG A 4 48.29 43.56 -76.87
C ARG A 4 47.27 43.44 -75.74
N LYS A 5 46.30 42.52 -75.86
CA LYS A 5 45.73 41.77 -74.73
C LYS A 5 45.49 40.31 -75.11
N ASN A 6 46.35 39.44 -74.60
CA ASN A 6 46.09 38.01 -74.46
C ASN A 6 45.23 37.82 -73.21
N ASN A 7 44.01 37.30 -73.37
CA ASN A 7 43.23 36.82 -72.23
C ASN A 7 43.56 35.35 -71.99
N LYS A 8 44.49 35.10 -71.06
CA LYS A 8 44.62 33.81 -70.38
C LYS A 8 43.50 33.74 -69.33
N ALA A 9 42.54 32.85 -69.53
CA ALA A 9 41.62 32.44 -68.47
C ALA A 9 42.44 31.71 -67.39
N ILE A 10 42.60 32.33 -66.24
CA ILE A 10 43.20 31.72 -65.06
C ILE A 10 42.10 30.89 -64.41
N ALA A 11 42.24 29.56 -64.47
CA ALA A 11 41.44 28.64 -63.71
C ALA A 11 41.69 28.85 -62.21
N SER A 12 40.71 29.40 -61.50
CA SER A 12 40.68 29.35 -60.04
C SER A 12 40.31 27.94 -59.62
N ARG A 13 41.32 27.08 -59.41
CA ARG A 13 41.16 25.80 -58.72
C ARG A 13 40.87 26.09 -57.25
N THR A 14 39.59 26.05 -56.88
CA THR A 14 39.15 26.05 -55.48
C THR A 14 39.44 24.68 -54.89
N THR A 15 40.64 24.48 -54.35
CA THR A 15 40.95 23.35 -53.49
C THR A 15 40.59 23.72 -52.06
N THR A 16 39.35 23.46 -51.67
CA THR A 16 38.95 23.56 -50.26
C THR A 16 38.13 22.34 -49.86
N THR A 17 38.57 21.75 -48.74
CA THR A 17 37.75 21.01 -47.77
C THR A 17 37.21 19.63 -48.15
N THR A 18 38.09 18.67 -48.49
CA THR A 18 37.76 17.23 -48.36
C THR A 18 38.15 16.67 -46.99
N HIS A 19 39.08 17.33 -46.27
CA HIS A 19 39.55 16.86 -44.95
C HIS A 19 38.63 17.21 -43.77
N GLY A 20 37.89 18.33 -43.84
CA GLY A 20 36.99 18.74 -42.75
C GLY A 20 35.72 17.90 -42.63
N MET A 21 35.16 17.42 -43.75
CA MET A 21 33.95 16.58 -43.74
C MET A 21 34.24 15.18 -43.17
N ARG A 22 35.39 14.58 -43.49
CA ARG A 22 35.75 13.26 -42.94
C ARG A 22 35.96 13.30 -41.43
N PHE A 23 36.54 14.39 -40.91
CA PHE A 23 36.79 14.53 -39.46
C PHE A 23 35.49 14.63 -38.65
N GLN A 24 34.48 15.32 -39.20
CA GLN A 24 33.12 15.37 -38.63
C GLN A 24 32.44 13.99 -38.66
N GLU A 25 32.55 13.24 -39.76
CA GLU A 25 32.02 11.88 -39.86
C GLU A 25 32.64 10.93 -38.81
N TYR A 26 33.97 11.00 -38.60
CA TYR A 26 34.64 10.20 -37.57
C TYR A 26 34.19 10.55 -36.15
N LEU A 27 34.07 11.83 -35.81
CA LEU A 27 33.55 12.27 -34.51
C LEU A 27 32.10 11.82 -34.28
N THR A 28 31.26 11.83 -35.32
CA THR A 28 29.89 11.32 -35.21
C THR A 28 29.85 9.80 -35.02
N GLN A 29 30.70 9.02 -35.70
CA GLN A 29 30.78 7.58 -35.51
C GLN A 29 31.32 7.19 -34.13
N GLU A 30 32.34 7.89 -33.64
CA GLU A 30 32.92 7.64 -32.32
C GLU A 30 31.90 7.89 -31.22
N ASN A 31 31.19 9.02 -31.28
CA ASN A 31 30.11 9.37 -30.35
C ASN A 31 28.96 8.35 -30.36
N VAL A 32 28.58 7.84 -31.55
CA VAL A 32 27.55 6.80 -31.66
C VAL A 32 28.04 5.48 -31.05
N SER A 33 29.31 5.12 -31.24
CA SER A 33 29.88 3.91 -30.63
C SER A 33 29.93 4.00 -29.10
N ILE A 34 30.26 5.19 -28.56
CA ILE A 34 30.28 5.47 -27.13
C ILE A 34 28.85 5.41 -26.56
N ALA A 35 27.88 6.02 -27.24
CA ALA A 35 26.48 5.97 -26.83
C ALA A 35 25.95 4.53 -26.82
N LEU A 36 26.26 3.73 -27.85
CA LEU A 36 25.86 2.32 -27.93
C LEU A 36 26.49 1.46 -26.84
N SER A 37 27.76 1.70 -26.50
CA SER A 37 28.46 0.95 -25.45
C SER A 37 27.95 1.32 -24.05
N ILE A 38 27.63 2.59 -23.78
CA ILE A 38 26.96 3.01 -22.54
C ILE A 38 25.57 2.35 -22.45
N LEU A 39 24.80 2.35 -23.54
CA LEU A 39 23.48 1.73 -23.57
C LEU A 39 23.57 0.21 -23.34
N ALA A 40 24.53 -0.46 -23.98
CA ALA A 40 24.79 -1.88 -23.78
C ALA A 40 25.20 -2.20 -22.33
N LEU A 41 25.99 -1.33 -21.69
CA LEU A 41 26.36 -1.46 -20.28
C LEU A 41 25.12 -1.34 -19.37
N ILE A 42 24.26 -0.36 -19.61
CA ILE A 42 23.03 -0.15 -18.85
C ILE A 42 22.10 -1.36 -18.99
N VAL A 43 21.92 -1.88 -20.20
CA VAL A 43 21.09 -3.07 -20.46
C VAL A 43 21.70 -4.32 -19.81
N SER A 44 23.03 -4.50 -19.88
CA SER A 44 23.75 -5.60 -19.24
C SER A 44 23.56 -5.65 -17.72
N ILE A 45 23.54 -4.49 -17.07
CA ILE A 45 23.34 -4.38 -15.62
C ILE A 45 21.86 -4.54 -15.23
N LEU A 46 20.93 -3.93 -15.99
CA LEU A 46 19.51 -3.95 -15.66
C LEU A 46 18.83 -5.28 -16.02
N SER A 47 19.25 -5.94 -17.10
CA SER A 47 18.66 -7.21 -17.57
C SER A 47 18.59 -8.29 -16.49
N PRO A 48 19.68 -8.65 -15.77
CA PRO A 48 19.63 -9.67 -14.72
C PRO A 48 18.76 -9.24 -13.53
N VAL A 49 18.72 -7.94 -13.20
CA VAL A 49 17.88 -7.42 -12.10
C VAL A 49 16.40 -7.52 -12.47
N VAL A 50 16.02 -7.09 -13.67
CA VAL A 50 14.65 -7.21 -14.17
C VAL A 50 14.27 -8.68 -14.31
N ALA A 51 15.14 -9.52 -14.88
CA ALA A 51 14.94 -10.97 -14.96
C ALA A 51 14.73 -11.59 -13.57
N TYR A 52 15.51 -11.20 -12.55
CA TYR A 52 15.35 -11.72 -11.21
C TYR A 52 14.00 -11.32 -10.57
N PHE A 53 13.58 -10.06 -10.71
CA PHE A 53 12.30 -9.60 -10.13
C PHE A 53 11.06 -10.05 -10.92
N PHE A 54 11.19 -10.31 -12.23
CA PHE A 54 10.05 -10.65 -13.09
C PHE A 54 10.01 -12.12 -13.53
N LEU A 55 11.11 -12.85 -13.60
CA LEU A 55 11.12 -14.26 -14.06
C LEU A 55 11.15 -15.25 -12.91
N VAL A 56 11.48 -14.83 -11.68
CA VAL A 56 11.45 -15.70 -10.50
C VAL A 56 10.01 -15.78 -9.97
N PRO A 57 9.33 -16.92 -10.07
CA PRO A 57 7.91 -17.03 -9.70
C PRO A 57 7.66 -16.70 -8.22
N GLN A 58 8.60 -17.05 -7.34
CA GLN A 58 8.51 -16.77 -5.90
C GLN A 58 8.48 -15.26 -5.60
N MET A 59 9.23 -14.46 -6.37
CA MET A 59 9.23 -13.00 -6.21
C MET A 59 7.96 -12.37 -6.77
N GLN A 60 7.40 -12.95 -7.84
CA GLN A 60 6.08 -12.54 -8.34
C GLN A 60 4.97 -12.88 -7.35
N GLU A 61 4.99 -14.06 -6.74
CA GLU A 61 4.04 -14.45 -5.69
C GLU A 61 4.13 -13.52 -4.47
N PHE A 62 5.35 -13.20 -4.02
CA PHE A 62 5.55 -12.24 -2.93
C PHE A 62 5.04 -10.83 -3.27
N ARG A 63 5.21 -10.41 -4.53
CA ARG A 63 4.78 -9.08 -4.99
C ARG A 63 3.27 -9.00 -5.17
N ASN A 64 2.64 -10.09 -5.61
CA ASN A 64 1.22 -10.15 -5.93
C ASN A 64 0.37 -10.81 -4.85
N ARG A 65 0.88 -11.00 -3.63
CA ARG A 65 0.08 -11.62 -2.56
C ARG A 65 -0.94 -10.65 -1.94
N PRO A 66 -2.06 -11.17 -1.39
CA PRO A 66 -2.90 -10.39 -0.48
C PRO A 66 -2.06 -9.90 0.71
N ARG A 67 -2.37 -8.69 1.17
CA ARG A 67 -1.74 -8.10 2.36
C ARG A 67 -2.85 -7.47 3.17
N LEU A 68 -2.96 -7.81 4.44
CA LEU A 68 -4.02 -7.25 5.28
C LEU A 68 -3.48 -6.08 6.09
N GLY A 69 -4.24 -4.99 6.06
CA GLY A 69 -4.22 -3.85 6.96
C GLY A 69 -5.21 -4.09 8.09
N LEU A 70 -4.82 -3.81 9.33
CA LEU A 70 -5.70 -3.73 10.49
C LEU A 70 -5.60 -2.32 11.05
N GLU A 71 -6.75 -1.69 11.28
CA GLU A 71 -6.89 -0.35 11.88
C GLU A 71 -8.06 -0.34 12.86
N VAL A 72 -8.03 0.56 13.84
CA VAL A 72 -9.14 0.76 14.79
C VAL A 72 -9.74 2.13 14.60
N LEU A 73 -11.02 2.15 14.23
CA LEU A 73 -11.83 3.34 14.11
C LEU A 73 -12.66 3.51 15.38
N VAL A 74 -12.64 4.71 15.93
CA VAL A 74 -13.42 5.06 17.13
C VAL A 74 -14.55 5.98 16.69
N SER A 75 -15.79 5.56 16.91
CA SER A 75 -16.97 6.41 16.75
C SER A 75 -17.60 6.67 18.10
N THR A 76 -17.98 7.92 18.33
CA THR A 76 -18.60 8.34 19.59
C THR A 76 -20.02 8.80 19.28
N GLU A 77 -21.01 8.13 19.84
CA GLU A 77 -22.42 8.51 19.75
C GLU A 77 -22.83 9.22 21.03
N VAL A 78 -23.41 10.41 20.90
CA VAL A 78 -23.95 11.18 22.01
C VAL A 78 -25.47 11.07 21.95
N VAL A 79 -26.07 10.35 22.88
CA VAL A 79 -27.52 10.21 22.97
C VAL A 79 -28.05 11.35 23.85
N PRO A 80 -28.90 12.25 23.29
CA PRO A 80 -29.48 13.33 24.06
C PRO A 80 -30.35 12.74 25.17
N ALA A 81 -30.20 13.28 26.39
CA ALA A 81 -30.99 12.83 27.51
C ALA A 81 -32.49 13.14 27.29
N ILE A 82 -33.35 12.16 27.60
CA ILE A 82 -34.80 12.30 27.42
C ILE A 82 -35.32 13.32 28.46
N SER A 83 -35.89 14.41 27.96
CA SER A 83 -36.12 15.69 28.62
C SER A 83 -37.25 15.73 29.67
N ASN A 84 -37.41 14.71 30.51
CA ASN A 84 -38.44 14.70 31.57
C ASN A 84 -37.88 14.65 32.99
N VAL A 85 -36.56 14.72 33.17
CA VAL A 85 -35.92 14.87 34.49
C VAL A 85 -34.90 16.00 34.39
N THR A 86 -35.19 17.09 35.11
CA THR A 86 -34.24 18.18 35.39
C THR A 86 -32.91 17.58 35.86
N ASP A 87 -31.82 17.94 35.16
CA ASP A 87 -30.45 17.42 35.31
C ASP A 87 -30.22 15.99 34.80
N SER A 88 -30.44 15.75 33.50
CA SER A 88 -29.98 14.52 32.84
C SER A 88 -28.76 14.81 31.95
N VAL A 89 -27.61 14.26 32.36
CA VAL A 89 -26.35 14.32 31.61
C VAL A 89 -26.47 13.46 30.34
N PRO A 90 -26.05 13.96 29.15
CA PRO A 90 -26.07 13.17 27.93
C PRO A 90 -25.23 11.89 28.07
N TYR A 91 -25.75 10.77 27.58
CA TYR A 91 -25.03 9.49 27.57
C TYR A 91 -24.14 9.44 26.34
N THR A 92 -22.85 9.12 26.55
CA THR A 92 -21.87 8.98 25.47
C THR A 92 -21.52 7.50 25.32
N PHE A 93 -21.79 6.92 24.15
CA PHE A 93 -21.39 5.57 23.79
C PHE A 93 -20.19 5.63 22.84
N THR A 94 -19.07 5.03 23.24
CA THR A 94 -17.90 4.88 22.36
C THR A 94 -17.95 3.49 21.73
N HIS A 95 -17.98 3.43 20.41
CA HIS A 95 -17.88 2.19 19.65
C HIS A 95 -16.50 2.13 18.98
N ARG A 96 -15.87 0.95 19.04
CA ARG A 96 -14.62 0.69 18.33
C ARG A 96 -14.88 -0.32 17.22
N HIS A 97 -14.60 0.09 16.00
CA HIS A 97 -14.69 -0.75 14.81
C HIS A 97 -13.28 -1.13 14.37
N PHE A 98 -13.06 -2.41 14.12
CA PHE A 98 -11.80 -2.93 13.59
C PHE A 98 -11.92 -3.01 12.08
N ALA A 99 -11.25 -2.10 11.38
CA ALA A 99 -11.20 -2.07 9.93
C ALA A 99 -10.09 -3.00 9.45
N ILE A 100 -10.47 -4.00 8.65
CA ILE A 100 -9.58 -4.98 8.04
C ILE A 100 -9.61 -4.72 6.54
N THR A 101 -8.51 -4.19 6.01
CA THR A 101 -8.42 -3.76 4.61
C THR A 101 -7.45 -4.66 3.86
N ASN A 102 -7.81 -5.14 2.68
CA ASN A 102 -6.83 -5.80 1.82
C ASN A 102 -6.03 -4.77 1.01
N LEU A 103 -4.77 -4.60 1.37
CA LEU A 103 -3.78 -3.72 0.72
C LEU A 103 -3.03 -4.42 -0.42
N GLY A 104 -3.29 -5.71 -0.66
CA GLY A 104 -2.67 -6.50 -1.72
C GLY A 104 -3.44 -6.46 -3.02
N SER A 105 -2.82 -6.95 -4.10
CA SER A 105 -3.42 -6.99 -5.44
C SER A 105 -4.28 -8.24 -5.72
N LEU A 106 -4.25 -9.23 -4.82
CA LEU A 106 -5.07 -10.44 -4.90
C LEU A 106 -6.05 -10.52 -3.73
N PRO A 107 -7.20 -11.21 -3.89
CA PRO A 107 -8.15 -11.43 -2.80
C PRO A 107 -7.51 -12.22 -1.65
N ALA A 108 -7.71 -11.76 -0.40
CA ALA A 108 -7.22 -12.43 0.79
C ALA A 108 -8.19 -13.55 1.22
N LYS A 109 -7.70 -14.78 1.35
CA LYS A 109 -8.52 -15.95 1.72
C LYS A 109 -8.15 -16.44 3.12
N ASN A 110 -9.04 -17.22 3.72
CA ASN A 110 -8.84 -17.80 5.06
C ASN A 110 -8.39 -16.75 6.10
N VAL A 111 -8.98 -15.56 6.01
CA VAL A 111 -8.64 -14.47 6.91
C VAL A 111 -9.10 -14.84 8.31
N GLN A 112 -8.15 -14.90 9.24
CA GLN A 112 -8.43 -15.17 10.64
C GLN A 112 -8.15 -13.92 11.45
N VAL A 113 -9.10 -13.55 12.29
CA VAL A 113 -9.02 -12.44 13.21
C VAL A 113 -9.06 -13.00 14.62
N VAL A 114 -8.21 -12.54 15.50
CA VAL A 114 -8.20 -13.00 16.88
C VAL A 114 -8.30 -11.79 17.80
N PHE A 115 -9.32 -11.80 18.65
CA PHE A 115 -9.52 -10.80 19.69
C PHE A 115 -9.12 -11.40 21.03
N GLN A 116 -8.14 -10.79 21.68
CA GLN A 116 -7.67 -11.21 23.00
C GLN A 116 -8.22 -10.27 24.07
N TYR A 117 -8.70 -10.88 25.14
CA TYR A 117 -9.17 -10.20 26.33
C TYR A 117 -8.30 -10.65 27.52
N THR A 118 -7.55 -9.75 28.12
CA THR A 118 -6.72 -9.98 29.32
C THR A 118 -7.35 -9.38 30.57
N THR A 119 -8.25 -8.41 30.42
CA THR A 119 -8.86 -7.64 31.52
C THR A 119 -10.26 -8.12 31.93
N LEU A 120 -10.65 -9.33 31.53
CA LEU A 120 -11.94 -9.92 31.95
C LEU A 120 -11.94 -10.19 33.45
N SER A 121 -13.09 -9.97 34.08
CA SER A 121 -13.29 -10.33 35.49
C SER A 121 -13.20 -11.85 35.66
N ASP A 122 -12.79 -12.32 36.84
CA ASP A 122 -12.63 -13.76 37.12
C ASP A 122 -13.90 -14.54 36.75
N GLY A 123 -13.77 -15.44 35.76
CA GLY A 123 -14.85 -16.32 35.29
C GLY A 123 -15.74 -15.74 34.18
N GLU A 124 -15.51 -14.51 33.74
CA GLU A 124 -16.23 -13.92 32.61
C GLU A 124 -15.64 -14.41 31.28
N LEU A 125 -16.51 -14.84 30.36
CA LEU A 125 -16.12 -15.22 29.00
C LEU A 125 -16.44 -14.06 28.05
N PRO A 126 -15.57 -13.76 27.07
CA PRO A 126 -15.82 -12.68 26.15
C PRO A 126 -17.02 -13.01 25.24
N PRO A 127 -17.84 -12.00 24.89
CA PRO A 127 -19.02 -12.20 24.07
C PRO A 127 -18.62 -12.59 22.64
N THR A 128 -19.16 -13.70 22.14
CA THR A 128 -18.91 -14.17 20.76
C THR A 128 -19.67 -13.39 19.69
N ASP A 129 -20.59 -12.51 20.10
CA ASP A 129 -21.38 -11.69 19.19
C ASP A 129 -20.51 -10.57 18.59
N ILE A 130 -20.20 -10.71 17.31
CA ILE A 130 -19.42 -9.75 16.53
C ILE A 130 -20.21 -9.37 15.29
N ALA A 131 -20.49 -8.07 15.14
CA ALA A 131 -21.15 -7.56 13.95
C ALA A 131 -20.11 -7.25 12.86
N ALA A 132 -20.40 -7.65 11.62
CA ALA A 132 -19.57 -7.35 10.46
C ALA A 132 -20.27 -6.40 9.48
N LYS A 133 -19.51 -5.47 8.90
CA LYS A 133 -19.94 -4.62 7.78
C LYS A 133 -18.86 -4.64 6.69
N PRO A 134 -19.17 -4.97 5.42
CA PRO A 134 -20.45 -5.47 4.92
C PRO A 134 -20.87 -6.78 5.62
N PRO A 135 -22.16 -7.16 5.58
CA PRO A 135 -22.62 -8.41 6.19
C PRO A 135 -21.96 -9.59 5.50
N ILE A 136 -21.06 -10.26 6.22
CA ILE A 136 -20.32 -11.43 5.75
C ILE A 136 -20.48 -12.58 6.75
N GLY A 137 -20.35 -13.81 6.26
CA GLY A 137 -20.34 -14.99 7.10
C GLY A 137 -19.10 -15.03 8.00
N LEU A 138 -19.30 -15.17 9.30
CA LEU A 138 -18.25 -15.29 10.32
C LEU A 138 -18.39 -16.64 11.02
N ASP A 139 -17.29 -17.36 11.21
CA ASP A 139 -17.21 -18.46 12.18
C ASP A 139 -16.37 -17.99 13.37
N ALA A 140 -17.01 -17.78 14.53
CA ALA A 140 -16.35 -17.33 15.74
C ALA A 140 -16.24 -18.49 16.74
N ARG A 141 -15.04 -18.74 17.23
CA ARG A 141 -14.73 -19.80 18.19
C ARG A 141 -14.09 -19.20 19.42
N LEU A 142 -14.58 -19.61 20.58
CA LEU A 142 -14.02 -19.20 21.84
C LEU A 142 -12.91 -20.15 22.28
N ARG A 143 -11.77 -19.59 22.64
CA ARG A 143 -10.61 -20.35 23.14
C ARG A 143 -10.01 -19.65 24.36
N GLY A 144 -10.51 -20.02 25.54
CA GLY A 144 -10.14 -19.35 26.79
C GLY A 144 -10.61 -17.90 26.77
N THR A 145 -9.67 -16.96 26.84
CA THR A 145 -9.96 -15.52 26.78
C THR A 145 -9.80 -14.91 25.38
N ASN A 146 -9.61 -15.75 24.36
CA ASN A 146 -9.49 -15.33 22.97
C ASN A 146 -10.76 -15.71 22.19
N ILE A 147 -11.18 -14.83 21.28
CA ILE A 147 -12.15 -15.15 20.23
C ILE A 147 -11.40 -15.24 18.91
N GLU A 148 -11.38 -16.44 18.32
CA GLU A 148 -10.84 -16.71 17.00
C GLU A 148 -11.99 -16.62 15.97
N ILE A 149 -11.91 -15.67 15.05
CA ILE A 149 -12.93 -15.36 14.06
C ILE A 149 -12.36 -15.70 12.69
N THR A 150 -13.04 -16.54 11.93
CA THR A 150 -12.67 -16.84 10.55
C THR A 150 -13.68 -16.21 9.61
N LEU A 151 -13.19 -15.39 8.67
CA LEU A 151 -14.03 -14.83 7.62
C LEU A 151 -14.30 -15.93 6.58
N GLN A 152 -15.58 -16.23 6.34
CA GLN A 152 -15.96 -17.26 5.36
C GLN A 152 -15.84 -16.78 3.91
N THR A 153 -15.84 -15.45 3.71
CA THR A 153 -15.73 -14.83 2.38
C THR A 153 -14.35 -14.19 2.23
N PRO A 154 -13.68 -14.34 1.07
CA PRO A 154 -12.45 -13.63 0.79
C PRO A 154 -12.65 -12.11 0.77
N ILE A 155 -11.64 -11.35 1.19
CA ILE A 155 -11.64 -9.88 1.09
C ILE A 155 -11.01 -9.49 -0.25
N ALA A 156 -11.76 -8.82 -1.12
CA ALA A 156 -11.26 -8.36 -2.41
C ALA A 156 -10.13 -7.31 -2.26
N PRO A 157 -9.28 -7.08 -3.27
CA PRO A 157 -8.31 -5.99 -3.26
C PRO A 157 -8.97 -4.64 -2.95
N ASP A 158 -8.34 -3.84 -2.10
CA ASP A 158 -8.80 -2.52 -1.64
C ASP A 158 -10.15 -2.52 -0.89
N GLU A 159 -10.72 -3.69 -0.59
CA GLU A 159 -11.95 -3.82 0.19
C GLU A 159 -11.65 -3.75 1.70
N THR A 160 -12.56 -3.13 2.44
CA THR A 160 -12.50 -3.04 3.90
C THR A 160 -13.69 -3.74 4.54
N VAL A 161 -13.39 -4.62 5.49
CA VAL A 161 -14.36 -5.28 6.37
C VAL A 161 -14.22 -4.69 7.77
N PHE A 162 -15.33 -4.22 8.33
CA PHE A 162 -15.40 -3.72 9.70
C PHE A 162 -15.95 -4.78 10.63
N LEU A 163 -15.21 -5.11 11.68
CA LEU A 163 -15.68 -5.95 12.78
C LEU A 163 -15.96 -5.10 14.02
N THR A 164 -17.12 -5.31 14.62
CA THR A 164 -17.57 -4.56 15.80
C THR A 164 -17.84 -5.56 16.93
N PRO A 165 -16.86 -5.81 17.81
CA PRO A 165 -17.09 -6.67 18.96
C PRO A 165 -17.94 -5.95 20.01
N LYS A 166 -18.77 -6.69 20.74
CA LYS A 166 -19.61 -6.13 21.82
C LYS A 166 -18.79 -5.60 23.00
N LEU A 167 -17.68 -6.27 23.30
CA LEU A 167 -16.69 -5.83 24.28
C LEU A 167 -15.38 -5.50 23.55
N ILE A 168 -14.75 -4.39 23.92
CA ILE A 168 -13.48 -3.95 23.31
C ILE A 168 -12.37 -4.90 23.76
N PRO A 169 -11.67 -5.57 22.83
CA PRO A 169 -10.53 -6.42 23.19
C PRO A 169 -9.31 -5.59 23.57
N ASP A 170 -8.41 -6.21 24.33
CA ASP A 170 -7.14 -5.62 24.73
C ASP A 170 -6.11 -5.67 23.59
N GLU A 171 -6.18 -6.71 22.76
CA GLU A 171 -5.34 -6.87 21.57
C GLU A 171 -6.14 -7.52 20.43
N ALA A 172 -5.83 -7.15 19.19
CA ALA A 172 -6.39 -7.75 18.00
C ALA A 172 -5.30 -8.17 17.02
N TRP A 173 -5.43 -9.37 16.45
CA TRP A 173 -4.58 -9.90 15.40
C TRP A 173 -5.38 -10.21 14.15
N VAL A 174 -4.75 -10.05 12.99
CA VAL A 174 -5.27 -10.52 11.71
C VAL A 174 -4.20 -11.34 11.01
N PHE A 175 -4.60 -12.48 10.46
CA PHE A 175 -3.77 -13.44 9.76
C PHE A 175 -4.31 -13.71 8.36
N THR A 176 -3.40 -13.93 7.42
CA THR A 176 -3.68 -14.42 6.06
C THR A 176 -3.33 -15.90 5.92
N GLU A 177 -3.74 -16.51 4.80
CA GLU A 177 -3.35 -17.85 4.40
C GLU A 177 -1.82 -18.03 4.23
N TYR A 178 -1.09 -16.92 4.09
CA TYR A 178 0.38 -16.90 3.95
C TYR A 178 1.10 -16.74 5.30
N GLY A 179 0.36 -16.69 6.42
CA GLY A 179 0.93 -16.52 7.76
C GLY A 179 1.42 -15.12 8.07
N GLU A 180 1.11 -14.12 7.24
CA GLU A 180 1.38 -12.72 7.58
C GLU A 180 0.46 -12.29 8.73
N ARG A 181 1.03 -11.59 9.72
CA ARG A 181 0.29 -11.11 10.89
C ARG A 181 0.40 -9.60 11.03
N GLN A 182 -0.74 -8.94 11.19
CA GLN A 182 -0.80 -7.60 11.76
C GLN A 182 -1.47 -7.63 13.12
N SER A 183 -0.97 -6.80 14.03
CA SER A 183 -1.42 -6.73 15.43
C SER A 183 -1.65 -5.28 15.85
N ILE A 184 -2.71 -5.04 16.61
CA ILE A 184 -2.93 -3.78 17.33
C ILE A 184 -3.15 -4.10 18.80
N LEU A 185 -2.31 -3.53 19.65
CA LEU A 185 -2.49 -3.50 21.09
C LEU A 185 -3.31 -2.25 21.45
N LEU A 186 -4.42 -2.44 22.18
CA LEU A 186 -5.32 -1.39 22.61
C LEU A 186 -5.17 -1.03 24.08
N THR A 187 -4.72 -1.98 24.89
CA THR A 187 -4.53 -1.79 26.33
C THR A 187 -3.05 -1.56 26.62
N GLY A 188 -2.72 -0.30 26.95
CA GLY A 188 -1.35 0.19 27.10
C GLY A 188 -1.17 1.65 26.68
N ASP A 189 -2.19 2.27 26.07
CA ASP A 189 -2.15 3.69 25.73
C ASP A 189 -2.57 4.58 26.91
N THR A 190 -1.86 4.43 28.03
CA THR A 190 -1.78 5.46 29.07
C THR A 190 -0.87 6.58 28.57
N GLY A 191 -1.33 7.35 27.58
CA GLY A 191 -0.80 8.69 27.30
C GLY A 191 0.14 8.86 26.11
N ARG A 192 0.16 7.97 25.12
CA ARG A 192 0.83 8.24 23.83
C ARG A 192 -0.19 8.22 22.71
N GLN A 193 -0.83 9.39 22.54
CA GLN A 193 -1.54 9.83 21.33
C GLN A 193 -1.12 8.98 20.12
N PRO A 194 -2.01 8.12 19.58
CA PRO A 194 -1.69 7.32 18.42
C PRO A 194 -1.21 8.29 17.34
N LYS A 195 0.02 8.09 16.86
CA LYS A 195 0.57 8.87 15.77
C LYS A 195 -0.47 8.83 14.64
N PRO A 196 -1.07 9.96 14.24
CA PRO A 196 -2.18 9.94 13.31
C PRO A 196 -1.68 9.43 11.97
N SER A 197 -1.93 8.16 11.69
CA SER A 197 -1.96 7.63 10.34
C SER A 197 -3.13 8.32 9.65
N ARG A 198 -2.81 9.36 8.88
CA ARG A 198 -3.63 10.06 7.87
C ARG A 198 -5.17 9.87 7.97
N ARG A 199 -5.83 10.99 8.30
CA ARG A 199 -7.25 11.32 8.10
C ARG A 199 -8.25 10.45 8.87
N LEU A 200 -8.53 10.89 10.10
CA LEU A 200 -9.86 10.78 10.69
C LEU A 200 -10.85 11.51 9.77
N ILE A 201 -11.57 10.77 8.94
CA ILE A 201 -12.78 11.27 8.29
C ILE A 201 -13.90 11.02 9.29
N VAL A 202 -14.26 12.06 10.05
CA VAL A 202 -15.50 12.10 10.81
C VAL A 202 -16.60 12.49 9.83
N GLU A 203 -17.35 11.51 9.33
CA GLU A 203 -18.59 11.83 8.60
C GLU A 203 -19.70 12.09 9.62
N PRO A 204 -20.40 13.24 9.55
CA PRO A 204 -21.61 13.44 10.33
C PRO A 204 -22.73 12.58 9.73
N VAL A 205 -23.29 11.67 10.54
CA VAL A 205 -24.54 10.97 10.21
C VAL A 205 -25.66 12.01 10.17
N LYS A 206 -26.37 12.10 9.05
CA LYS A 206 -27.60 12.89 8.88
C LYS A 206 -28.82 12.14 9.37
#